data_AF-A0A0P9DTW4-F1
#
_entry.id   AF-A0A0P9DTW4-F1
#
_cell.length_a   1.000
_cell.length_b   1.000
_cell.length_c   1.000
_cell.angle_alpha   90.00
_cell.angle_beta   90.00
_cell.angle_gamma   90.00
#
_symmetry.space_group_name_H-M   'P 1'
#
loop_
_entity.id
_entity.type
_entity.pdbx_description
1 polymer ?
#
loop_
_entity_poly.entity_id
_entity_poly.type
_entity_poly.pdbx_seq_one_letter_code
_entity_poly.pdbx_strand_id
1 'polypeptide(L)'
;MELLKWLHEKVEWSKDDIVRHNDPLEIIAYGKGRCGEFGILFTALCLAHNYRARLILDMTDHVWTEVWNNKTKRWIHVDSSEKKIDNPLMYERDWKKNSKRYMLLKMATWKM
;
A
#
# COMPACT_ATOMS: atom_id res chain seq x y z
N MET A 1 -7.78 2.09 -10.28
CA MET A 1 -8.85 2.74 -9.49
C MET A 1 -9.77 1.72 -8.85
N GLU A 2 -10.20 0.67 -9.56
CA GLU A 2 -11.13 -0.33 -9.02
C GLU A 2 -10.60 -1.07 -7.79
N LEU A 3 -9.35 -1.55 -7.81
CA LEU A 3 -8.75 -2.23 -6.65
C LEU A 3 -8.68 -1.36 -5.39
N LEU A 4 -8.40 -0.07 -5.56
CA LEU A 4 -8.32 0.88 -4.44
C LEU A 4 -9.70 1.13 -3.83
N LYS A 5 -10.73 1.23 -4.69
CA LYS A 5 -12.12 1.33 -4.26
C LYS A 5 -12.53 0.08 -3.49
N TRP A 6 -12.31 -1.10 -4.08
CA TRP A 6 -12.63 -2.40 -3.48
C TRP A 6 -11.97 -2.57 -2.10
N LEU A 7 -10.70 -2.18 -1.97
CA LEU A 7 -10.00 -2.27 -0.69
C LEU A 7 -10.71 -1.49 0.41
N HIS A 8 -11.14 -0.26 0.12
CA HIS A 8 -11.86 0.58 1.10
C HIS A 8 -13.32 0.15 1.33
N GLU A 9 -13.87 -0.72 0.50
CA GLU A 9 -15.14 -1.39 0.78
C GLU A 9 -14.96 -2.59 1.72
N LYS A 10 -13.74 -3.13 1.85
CA LYS A 10 -13.43 -4.33 2.64
C LYS A 10 -12.69 -4.06 3.93
N VAL A 11 -11.91 -3.00 3.98
CA VAL A 11 -11.07 -2.66 5.13
C VAL A 11 -11.36 -1.24 5.58
N GLU A 12 -11.72 -1.09 6.86
CA GLU A 12 -11.92 0.18 7.51
C GLU A 12 -10.66 0.66 8.22
N TRP A 13 -10.39 1.97 8.16
CA TRP A 13 -9.31 2.58 8.92
C TRP A 13 -9.64 2.63 10.41
N SER A 14 -8.72 2.18 11.28
CA SER A 14 -8.90 2.26 12.73
C SER A 14 -7.73 2.93 13.46
N LYS A 15 -8.06 3.85 14.37
CA LYS A 15 -7.12 4.47 15.33
C LYS A 15 -7.10 3.75 16.68
N ASP A 16 -8.05 2.85 16.93
CA ASP A 16 -8.16 2.09 18.17
C ASP A 16 -7.09 1.02 18.27
N ASP A 17 -6.99 0.37 19.45
CA ASP A 17 -6.17 -0.82 19.61
C ASP A 17 -6.77 -1.98 18.79
N ILE A 18 -6.01 -2.46 17.81
CA ILE A 18 -6.45 -3.48 16.85
C ILE A 18 -5.37 -4.55 16.72
N VAL A 19 -5.78 -5.76 16.37
CA VAL A 19 -4.84 -6.81 15.99
C VAL A 19 -4.22 -6.44 14.63
N ARG A 20 -2.88 -6.46 14.56
CA ARG A 20 -2.13 -6.15 13.35
C ARG A 20 -1.85 -7.43 12.58
N HIS A 21 -2.27 -7.50 11.33
CA HIS A 21 -2.14 -8.67 10.47
C HIS A 21 -1.19 -8.38 9.31
N ASN A 22 -0.37 -9.37 8.95
CA ASN A 22 0.53 -9.30 7.79
C ASN A 22 0.08 -10.20 6.64
N ASP A 23 -0.80 -11.18 6.89
CA ASP A 23 -1.38 -12.03 5.86
C ASP A 23 -2.56 -11.28 5.19
N PRO A 24 -2.56 -11.08 3.85
CA PRO A 24 -3.67 -10.45 3.14
C PRO A 24 -5.03 -11.11 3.40
N LEU A 25 -5.10 -12.43 3.60
CA LEU A 25 -6.35 -13.14 3.87
C LEU A 25 -6.87 -12.82 5.27
N GLU A 26 -5.99 -12.73 6.27
CA GLU A 26 -6.36 -12.31 7.62
C GLU A 26 -6.79 -10.84 7.65
N ILE A 27 -6.11 -9.97 6.91
CA ILE A 27 -6.47 -8.54 6.81
C ILE A 27 -7.90 -8.40 6.25
N ILE A 28 -8.23 -9.14 5.19
CA ILE A 28 -9.58 -9.13 4.60
C ILE A 28 -10.60 -9.68 5.60
N ALA A 29 -10.29 -10.78 6.29
CA ALA A 29 -11.20 -11.41 7.25
C ALA A 29 -11.48 -10.51 8.46
N TYR A 30 -10.46 -9.79 8.94
CA TYR A 30 -10.58 -8.86 10.06
C TYR A 30 -11.31 -7.56 9.67
N GLY A 31 -11.10 -7.09 8.43
CA GLY A 31 -11.82 -5.95 7.87
C GLY A 31 -11.44 -4.59 8.46
N LYS A 32 -10.33 -4.52 9.23
CA LYS A 32 -9.81 -3.28 9.81
C LYS A 32 -8.29 -3.21 9.64
N GLY A 33 -7.75 -2.01 9.55
CA GLY A 33 -6.30 -1.84 9.42
C GLY A 33 -5.82 -0.39 9.50
N ARG A 34 -4.51 -0.23 9.34
CA ARG A 34 -3.80 1.05 9.21
C ARG A 34 -2.95 1.03 7.94
N CYS A 35 -2.07 2.03 7.76
CA CYS A 35 -1.23 2.13 6.56
C CYS A 35 -0.52 0.80 6.22
N GLY A 36 -0.02 0.07 7.23
CA GLY A 36 0.54 -1.28 7.11
C GLY A 36 -0.35 -2.25 6.34
N GLU A 37 -1.52 -2.55 6.88
CA GLU A 37 -2.49 -3.48 6.32
C GLU A 37 -3.00 -3.01 4.95
N PHE A 38 -3.28 -1.72 4.82
CA PHE A 38 -3.71 -1.11 3.56
C PHE A 38 -2.64 -1.26 2.47
N GLY A 39 -1.37 -1.05 2.80
CA GLY A 39 -0.23 -1.17 1.88
C GLY A 39 0.01 -2.62 1.47
N ILE A 40 0.01 -3.54 2.43
CA ILE A 40 0.19 -4.98 2.22
C ILE A 40 -0.92 -5.52 1.32
N LEU A 41 -2.19 -5.30 1.69
CA LEU A 41 -3.33 -5.81 0.95
C LEU A 41 -3.39 -5.22 -0.46
N PHE A 42 -3.15 -3.92 -0.62
CA PHE A 42 -3.15 -3.31 -1.95
C PHE A 42 -2.07 -3.89 -2.85
N THR A 43 -0.84 -4.06 -2.32
CA THR A 43 0.24 -4.68 -3.09
C THR A 43 -0.11 -6.12 -3.46
N ALA A 44 -0.67 -6.90 -2.54
CA ALA A 44 -1.10 -8.27 -2.80
C ALA A 44 -2.17 -8.35 -3.91
N LEU A 45 -3.19 -7.49 -3.87
CA LEU A 45 -4.20 -7.38 -4.92
C LEU A 45 -3.59 -7.02 -6.27
N CYS A 46 -2.65 -6.06 -6.31
CA CYS A 46 -1.94 -5.73 -7.54
C CYS A 46 -1.22 -6.95 -8.12
N LEU A 47 -0.48 -7.70 -7.29
CA LEU A 47 0.24 -8.89 -7.72
C LEU A 47 -0.72 -10.00 -8.21
N ALA A 48 -1.83 -10.23 -7.51
CA ALA A 48 -2.86 -11.21 -7.91
C ALA A 48 -3.49 -10.87 -9.27
N HIS A 49 -3.57 -9.59 -9.62
CA HIS A 49 -4.04 -9.10 -10.92
C HIS A 49 -2.93 -8.95 -11.97
N ASN A 50 -1.75 -9.56 -11.75
CA ASN A 50 -0.58 -9.48 -12.65
C ASN A 50 -0.03 -8.05 -12.86
N TYR A 51 -0.33 -7.11 -11.98
CA TYR A 51 0.37 -5.84 -11.95
C TYR A 51 1.75 -6.01 -11.31
N ARG A 52 2.76 -5.43 -11.94
CA ARG A 52 4.09 -5.36 -11.36
C ARG A 52 4.08 -4.27 -10.28
N ALA A 53 4.03 -4.69 -9.02
CA ALA A 53 3.95 -3.82 -7.86
C ALA A 53 5.07 -4.07 -6.87
N ARG A 54 5.37 -3.08 -6.04
CA ARG A 54 6.36 -3.16 -4.95
C ARG A 54 5.83 -2.42 -3.72
N LEU A 55 6.03 -3.01 -2.55
CA LEU A 55 5.72 -2.38 -1.27
C LEU A 55 6.93 -1.55 -0.84
N ILE A 56 6.70 -0.29 -0.50
CA ILE A 56 7.73 0.63 -0.03
C ILE A 56 7.51 0.87 1.45
N LEU A 57 8.59 0.72 2.22
CA LEU A 57 8.65 1.08 3.62
C LEU A 57 9.46 2.36 3.78
N ASP A 58 8.83 3.40 4.29
CA ASP A 58 9.52 4.56 4.85
C ASP A 58 9.82 4.29 6.31
N MET A 59 11.10 4.47 6.66
CA MET A 59 11.61 4.24 8.02
C MET A 59 10.99 5.20 9.05
N THR A 60 10.26 6.22 8.62
CA THR A 60 9.47 7.13 9.47
C THR A 60 8.04 6.64 9.73
N ASP A 61 7.84 5.32 9.81
CA ASP A 61 6.57 4.65 10.12
C ASP A 61 5.49 4.91 9.06
N HIS A 62 5.80 4.65 7.80
CA HIS A 62 4.78 4.65 6.74
C HIS A 62 5.07 3.64 5.65
N VAL A 63 4.03 3.14 5.00
CA VAL A 63 4.15 2.23 3.86
C VAL A 63 3.22 2.65 2.73
N TRP A 64 3.64 2.40 1.49
CA TRP A 64 2.80 2.58 0.31
C TRP A 64 3.18 1.60 -0.79
N THR A 65 2.44 1.61 -1.89
CA THR A 65 2.69 0.75 -3.04
C THR A 65 3.18 1.56 -4.23
N GLU A 66 4.11 1.02 -5.00
CA GLU A 66 4.41 1.55 -6.33
C GLU A 66 4.06 0.51 -7.40
N VAL A 67 3.36 0.94 -8.44
CA VAL A 67 2.92 0.09 -9.55
C VAL A 67 3.59 0.53 -10.85
N TRP A 68 4.18 -0.40 -11.58
CA TRP A 68 4.86 -0.11 -12.85
C TRP A 68 3.84 0.21 -13.95
N ASN A 69 3.99 1.37 -14.59
CA ASN A 69 3.20 1.74 -15.75
C ASN A 69 3.97 1.45 -17.05
N ASN A 70 3.46 0.51 -17.85
CA ASN A 70 4.08 0.10 -19.11
C ASN A 70 4.05 1.17 -20.20
N LYS A 71 3.10 2.11 -20.17
CA LYS A 71 2.97 3.19 -21.16
C LYS A 71 4.00 4.28 -20.90
N THR A 72 4.13 4.72 -19.65
CA THR A 72 5.04 5.81 -19.26
C THR A 72 6.41 5.32 -18.79
N LYS A 73 6.62 3.99 -18.72
CA LYS A 73 7.88 3.35 -18.31
C LYS A 73 8.43 3.87 -16.98
N ARG A 74 7.54 4.08 -16.01
CA ARG A 74 7.91 4.51 -14.66
C ARG A 74 7.05 3.86 -13.60
N TRP A 75 7.54 3.92 -12.36
CA TRP A 75 6.77 3.57 -11.18
C TRP A 75 5.76 4.69 -10.86
N ILE A 76 4.53 4.30 -10.56
CA ILE A 76 3.44 5.17 -10.12
C ILE A 76 3.27 4.94 -8.63
N HIS A 77 3.41 6.00 -7.85
CA HIS A 77 3.13 5.99 -6.42
C HIS A 77 1.63 5.78 -6.16
N VAL A 78 1.30 4.92 -5.20
CA VAL A 78 -0.06 4.71 -4.70
C VAL A 78 -0.04 4.58 -3.19
N ASP A 79 -0.59 5.57 -2.49
CA ASP A 79 -0.90 5.48 -1.07
C ASP A 79 -2.34 4.97 -0.93
N SER A 80 -2.47 3.69 -0.56
CA SER A 80 -3.78 3.05 -0.42
C SER A 80 -4.53 3.51 0.81
N SER A 81 -3.87 3.87 1.91
CA SER A 81 -4.51 4.45 3.10
C SER A 81 -5.16 5.81 2.80
N GLU A 82 -4.48 6.64 2.02
CA GLU A 82 -4.89 8.02 1.73
C GLU A 82 -5.67 8.18 0.42
N LYS A 83 -5.91 7.07 -0.30
CA LYS A 83 -6.52 7.05 -1.64
C LYS A 83 -5.81 7.98 -2.63
N LYS A 84 -4.48 8.10 -2.55
CA LYS A 84 -3.70 8.96 -3.45
C LYS A 84 -2.99 8.12 -4.51
N ILE A 85 -2.99 8.64 -5.73
CA ILE A 85 -2.31 8.05 -6.88
C ILE A 85 -1.43 9.14 -7.49
N ASP A 86 -0.19 8.77 -7.82
CA ASP A 86 0.80 9.61 -8.50
C ASP A 86 1.12 10.95 -7.82
N ASN A 87 1.10 10.95 -6.48
CA ASN A 87 1.38 12.12 -5.65
C ASN A 87 2.52 11.86 -4.64
N PRO A 88 3.73 11.50 -5.10
CA PRO A 88 4.83 11.07 -4.21
C PRO A 88 5.32 12.16 -3.24
N LEU A 89 5.07 13.44 -3.54
CA LEU A 89 5.48 14.56 -2.69
C LEU A 89 4.51 14.88 -1.55
N MET A 90 3.39 14.14 -1.43
CA MET A 90 2.39 14.41 -0.40
C MET A 90 2.93 14.34 1.03
N TYR A 91 3.90 13.46 1.29
CA TYR A 91 4.43 13.29 2.63
C TYR A 91 5.25 14.51 3.08
N GLU A 92 6.09 15.03 2.20
CA GLU A 92 6.88 16.23 2.48
C GLU A 92 5.99 17.48 2.49
N ARG A 93 5.14 17.62 1.46
CA ARG A 93 4.30 18.81 1.28
C ARG A 93 3.20 18.92 2.32
N ASP A 94 2.46 17.84 2.56
CA ASP A 94 1.21 17.88 3.33
C ASP A 94 1.44 17.45 4.78
N TRP A 95 2.31 16.45 5.02
CA TRP A 95 2.62 15.97 6.37
C TRP A 95 3.87 16.59 6.97
N LYS A 96 4.61 17.40 6.20
CA LYS A 96 5.89 18.00 6.61
C LYS A 96 6.90 16.94 7.05
N LYS A 97 6.80 15.71 6.52
CA LYS A 97 7.74 14.62 6.81
C LYS A 97 9.09 14.89 6.14
N ASN A 98 10.15 14.64 6.87
CA ASN A 98 11.52 14.67 6.34
C ASN A 98 12.00 13.24 6.10
N SER A 99 11.46 12.61 5.05
CA SER A 99 11.76 11.22 4.72
C SER A 99 13.05 11.14 3.89
N LYS A 100 14.14 10.66 4.49
CA LYS A 100 15.44 10.51 3.81
C LYS A 100 15.81 9.07 3.48
N ARG A 101 15.04 8.08 3.94
CA ARG A 101 15.39 6.67 3.82
C ARG A 101 14.17 5.79 3.61
N TYR A 102 14.17 5.10 2.47
CA TYR A 102 13.13 4.16 2.07
C TYR A 102 13.75 2.79 1.79
N MET A 103 13.01 1.73 2.10
CA MET A 103 13.37 0.36 1.78
C MET A 103 12.36 -0.23 0.80
N LEU A 104 12.89 -0.96 -0.18
CA LEU A 104 12.09 -1.76 -1.07
C LEU A 104 11.78 -3.10 -0.39
N LEU A 105 10.51 -3.37 -0.13
CA LEU A 105 10.07 -4.69 0.31
C LEU A 105 9.58 -5.48 -0.90
N LYS A 106 10.27 -6.57 -1.20
CA LYS A 106 9.80 -7.56 -2.18
C LYS A 106 8.79 -8.45 -1.48
N MET A 107 7.52 -8.32 -1.85
CA MET A 107 6.55 -9.35 -1.51
C MET A 107 6.87 -10.59 -2.33
N ALA A 108 7.09 -11.72 -1.66
CA ALA A 108 7.29 -12.99 -2.33
C ALA A 108 6.01 -13.33 -3.09
N THR A 109 6.09 -13.38 -4.41
CA THR A 109 5.02 -13.94 -5.23
C THR A 109 5.07 -15.45 -5.07
N TRP A 110 4.09 -16.03 -4.37
CA TRP A 110 3.81 -17.45 -4.52
C TRP A 110 3.22 -17.62 -5.93
N LYS A 111 3.95 -18.31 -6.82
CA LYS A 111 3.30 -18.91 -7.97
C LYS A 111 2.33 -19.94 -7.41
N MET A 112 1.03 -19.70 -7.56
CA MET A 112 0.05 -20.79 -7.50
C MET A 112 0.30 -21.75 -8.66
#